data_AF-A0AAV9Q625-F1
#
_entry.id   AF-A0AAV9Q625-F1
#
_cell.length_a   1.000
_cell.length_b   1.000
_cell.length_c   1.000
_cell.angle_alpha   90.00
_cell.angle_beta   90.00
_cell.angle_gamma   90.00
#
_symmetry.space_group_name_H-M   'P 1'
#
loop_
_entity.id
_entity.type
_entity.pdbx_description
1 polymer ?
#
loop_
_entity_poly.entity_id
_entity_poly.type
_entity_poly.pdbx_seq_one_letter_code
_entity_poly.pdbx_strand_id
1 'polypeptide(L)' 'MSDLLQEMADVPKDFFKDGTQFINRCTKPDRREFIKISQAVGMGFLIMGAIGYFIKLSTATFRRDQKSEKTNET' A
#
# COMPACT_ATOMS: atom_id res chain seq x y z
N MET A 1 34.83 9.58 -29.44
CA MET A 1 33.85 8.67 -28.79
C MET A 1 33.62 9.04 -27.32
N SER A 2 33.61 10.33 -26.99
CA SER A 2 33.34 10.87 -25.64
C SER A 2 32.12 11.79 -25.64
N ASP A 3 31.76 12.32 -26.81
CA ASP A 3 30.63 13.22 -27.03
C ASP A 3 29.28 12.52 -26.83
N LEU A 4 29.17 11.24 -27.23
CA LEU A 4 27.95 10.44 -27.00
C LEU A 4 27.74 10.12 -25.51
N LEU A 5 28.82 9.90 -24.75
CA LEU A 5 28.71 9.63 -23.30
C LEU A 5 28.35 10.90 -22.52
N GLN A 6 28.82 12.07 -22.98
CA GLN A 6 28.48 13.35 -22.37
C GLN A 6 27.04 13.75 -22.70
N GLU A 7 26.59 13.54 -23.94
CA GLU A 7 25.21 13.76 -24.36
C GLU A 7 24.22 12.80 -23.66
N MET A 8 24.57 11.51 -23.56
CA MET A 8 23.78 10.52 -22.81
C MET A 8 23.79 10.75 -21.29
N ALA A 9 24.77 11.50 -20.75
CA ALA A 9 24.83 11.88 -19.33
C ALA A 9 24.10 13.20 -19.03
N ASP A 10 23.92 14.07 -20.02
CA ASP A 10 23.09 15.28 -19.89
C ASP A 10 21.61 14.95 -19.84
N VAL A 11 21.16 13.92 -20.59
CA VAL A 11 19.78 13.41 -20.54
C VAL A 11 19.31 13.10 -19.11
N PRO A 12 19.96 12.21 -18.32
CA PRO A 12 19.52 11.95 -16.95
C PRO A 12 19.60 13.21 -16.08
N LYS A 13 20.55 14.11 -16.33
CA LYS A 13 20.72 15.35 -15.57
C LYS A 13 19.55 16.32 -15.76
N ASP A 14 19.11 16.51 -17.01
CA ASP A 14 17.91 17.30 -17.33
C ASP A 14 16.64 16.60 -16.84
N PHE A 15 16.54 15.28 -16.92
CA PHE A 15 15.41 14.53 -16.35
C PHE A 15 15.31 14.67 -14.82
N PHE A 16 16.42 14.67 -14.08
CA PHE A 16 16.41 14.94 -12.65
C PHE A 16 16.04 16.40 -12.34
N LYS A 17 16.51 17.33 -13.16
CA LYS A 17 16.22 18.77 -13.00
C LYS A 17 14.75 19.08 -13.26
N ASP A 18 14.15 18.48 -14.29
CA ASP A 18 12.72 18.58 -14.59
C ASP A 18 11.88 17.81 -13.56
N GLY A 19 12.33 16.64 -13.11
CA GLY A 19 11.70 15.90 -12.02
C GLY A 19 11.66 16.70 -10.71
N THR A 20 12.73 17.43 -10.41
CA THR A 20 12.80 18.28 -9.21
C THR A 20 11.86 19.49 -9.33
N GLN A 21 11.81 20.13 -10.51
CA GLN A 21 10.83 21.21 -10.77
C GLN A 21 9.38 20.72 -10.66
N PHE A 22 9.10 19.50 -11.14
CA PHE A 22 7.78 18.90 -11.07
C PHE A 22 7.36 18.63 -9.61
N ILE A 23 8.22 17.99 -8.82
CA ILE A 23 7.97 17.74 -7.39
C ILE A 23 7.78 19.06 -6.61
N ASN A 24 8.49 20.12 -7.01
CA ASN A 24 8.37 21.43 -6.36
C ASN A 24 7.10 22.19 -6.78
N ARG A 25 6.48 21.84 -7.91
CA ARG A 25 5.16 22.33 -8.34
C ARG A 25 4.00 21.56 -7.70
N CYS A 26 4.23 20.34 -7.20
CA CYS A 26 3.23 19.59 -6.47
C CYS A 26 2.90 20.27 -5.14
N THR A 27 1.61 20.38 -4.81
CA THR A 27 1.18 20.81 -3.48
C THR A 27 1.53 19.72 -2.48
N LYS A 28 2.49 19.97 -1.59
CA LYS A 28 2.83 19.04 -0.52
C LYS A 28 1.71 19.04 0.51
N PRO A 29 1.14 17.87 0.86
CA PRO A 29 0.06 17.81 1.83
C PRO A 29 0.53 18.35 3.18
N ASP A 30 -0.29 19.19 3.80
CA ASP A 30 0.02 19.75 5.11
C ASP A 30 0.00 18.66 6.19
N ARG A 31 0.65 18.90 7.33
CA ARG A 31 0.71 17.94 8.45
C ARG A 31 -0.69 17.47 8.87
N ARG A 32 -1.70 18.35 8.84
CA ARG A 32 -3.08 17.98 9.19
C ARG A 32 -3.72 17.04 8.18
N GLU A 33 -3.44 17.23 6.90
CA GLU A 33 -3.97 16.39 5.82
C GLU A 33 -3.31 15.01 5.84
N PHE A 34 -1.99 14.99 6.06
CA PHE A 34 -1.25 13.74 6.20
C PHE A 34 -1.76 12.88 7.36
N ILE A 35 -2.05 13.49 8.51
CA ILE A 35 -2.60 12.78 9.67
C ILE A 35 -3.99 12.21 9.36
N LYS A 36 -4.87 12.96 8.69
CA LYS A 36 -6.21 12.46 8.31
C LYS A 36 -6.12 11.27 7.35
N ILE A 37 -5.24 11.35 6.36
CA ILE A 37 -5.02 10.26 5.39
C ILE A 37 -4.43 9.04 6.09
N SER A 38 -3.42 9.24 6.93
CA SER A 38 -2.77 8.17 7.69
C SER A 38 -3.74 7.48 8.66
N GLN A 39 -4.64 8.23 9.31
CA GLN A 39 -5.69 7.66 10.16
C GLN A 39 -6.69 6.82 9.36
N ALA A 40 -7.14 7.32 8.20
CA ALA A 40 -8.06 6.59 7.33
C ALA A 40 -7.43 5.28 6.82
N VAL A 41 -6.18 5.34 6.34
CA VAL A 41 -5.43 4.18 5.88
C VAL A 41 -5.13 3.21 7.04
N GLY A 42 -4.79 3.73 8.22
CA GLY A 42 -4.53 2.94 9.41
C GLY A 42 -5.75 2.15 9.88
N MET A 43 -6.93 2.78 9.89
CA MET A 43 -8.20 2.09 10.20
C MET A 43 -8.55 1.04 9.14
N GLY A 44 -8.36 1.34 7.87
CA GLY A 44 -8.58 0.37 6.79
C GLY A 44 -7.68 -0.86 6.91
N PHE A 45 -6.38 -0.66 7.20
CA PHE A 45 -5.43 -1.75 7.39
C PHE A 45 -5.77 -2.60 8.63
N LEU A 46 -6.19 -1.96 9.72
CA LEU A 46 -6.64 -2.65 10.94
C LEU A 46 -7.85 -3.55 10.66
N ILE A 47 -8.85 -3.03 9.94
CA ILE A 47 -10.07 -3.80 9.62
C ILE A 47 -9.75 -4.94 8.66
N MET A 48 -9.01 -4.70 7.58
CA MET A 48 -8.63 -5.75 6.62
C MET A 48 -7.74 -6.82 7.27
N GLY A 49 -6.82 -6.41 8.13
CA GLY A 49 -5.95 -7.32 8.89
C GLY A 49 -6.71 -8.13 9.93
N ALA A 50 -7.61 -7.50 10.69
CA ALA A 50 -8.44 -8.18 11.68
C ALA A 50 -9.38 -9.19 11.01
N ILE A 51 -10.10 -8.80 9.96
CA ILE A 51 -10.98 -9.71 9.20
C ILE A 51 -10.17 -10.89 8.65
N GLY A 52 -8.98 -10.63 8.06
CA GLY A 52 -8.10 -11.70 7.59
C GLY A 52 -7.62 -12.65 8.70
N TYR A 53 -7.27 -12.11 9.87
CA TYR A 53 -6.87 -12.90 11.04
C TYR A 53 -8.03 -13.75 11.57
N PHE A 54 -9.22 -13.16 11.73
CA PHE A 54 -10.41 -13.87 12.18
C PHE A 54 -10.84 -14.95 11.19
N ILE A 55 -10.79 -14.71 9.87
CA ILE A 55 -11.05 -15.74 8.85
C ILE A 55 -10.01 -16.85 8.92
N LYS A 56 -8.73 -16.54 9.12
CA LYS A 56 -7.66 -17.55 9.24
C LYS A 56 -7.84 -18.41 10.49
N LEU A 57 -8.13 -17.78 11.63
CA LEU A 57 -8.38 -18.47 12.90
C LEU A 57 -9.68 -19.28 12.85
N SER A 58 -10.75 -18.68 12.35
CA SER A 58 -12.02 -19.37 12.20
C SER A 58 -11.87 -20.48 11.20
N THR A 59 -11.21 -20.35 10.05
CA THR A 59 -10.99 -21.49 9.12
C THR A 59 -10.22 -22.65 9.76
N ALA A 60 -9.29 -22.38 10.68
CA ALA A 60 -8.61 -23.42 11.45
C ALA A 60 -9.54 -24.13 12.46
N THR A 61 -10.52 -23.42 13.04
CA THR A 61 -11.48 -23.94 14.04
C THR A 61 -12.82 -24.39 13.43
N PHE A 62 -13.24 -23.84 12.30
CA PHE A 62 -14.55 -23.92 11.63
C PHE A 62 -14.67 -25.14 10.73
N ARG A 63 -13.56 -25.80 10.38
CA ARG A 63 -13.61 -27.18 9.90
C ARG A 63 -14.18 -28.13 10.97
N ARG A 64 -14.20 -27.75 12.26
CA ARG A 64 -14.95 -28.48 13.31
C ARG A 64 -16.39 -27.98 13.49
N ASP A 65 -16.70 -26.72 13.21
CA ASP A 65 -18.04 -26.14 13.42
C ASP A 65 -19.04 -26.51 12.30
N GLN A 66 -18.62 -26.47 11.02
CA GLN A 66 -19.40 -27.07 9.91
C GLN A 66 -19.61 -28.58 10.08
N LYS A 67 -18.72 -29.28 10.80
CA LYS A 67 -18.94 -30.70 11.14
C LYS A 67 -19.92 -30.87 12.29
N SER A 68 -19.98 -29.95 13.25
CA SER A 68 -20.97 -30.00 14.33
C SER A 68 -22.39 -29.71 13.82
N GLU A 69 -22.54 -28.77 12.89
CA GLU A 69 -23.84 -28.52 12.24
C GLU A 69 -24.22 -29.69 11.30
N LYS A 70 -23.28 -30.25 10.53
CA LYS A 70 -23.54 -31.43 9.68
C LYS A 70 -23.72 -32.77 10.43
N THR A 71 -23.29 -32.91 11.70
CA THR A 71 -23.48 -34.13 12.52
C THR A 71 -24.76 -34.08 13.36
N ASN A 72 -25.43 -32.93 13.47
CA ASN A 72 -26.78 -32.84 14.05
C ASN A 72 -27.90 -32.93 13.00
N GLU A 73 -27.57 -33.30 11.76
CA GLU A 73 -28.54 -33.53 10.68
C GLU A 73 -28.35 -34.88 9.94
N THR A 74 -27.53 -35.82 10.43
CA THR A 74 -27.48 -37.20 9.90
C THR A 74 -27.01 -38.23 10.93
#